data_AF-A0A4Q5HI39-F1
#
_entry.id   AF-A0A4Q5HI39-F1
#
_cell.length_a   1.000
_cell.length_b   1.000
_cell.length_c   1.000
_cell.angle_alpha   90.00
_cell.angle_beta   90.00
_cell.angle_gamma   90.00
#
_symmetry.space_group_name_H-M   'P 1'
#
loop_
_entity.id
_entity.type
_entity.pdbx_description
1 polymer ?
#
loop_
_entity_poly.entity_id
_entity_poly.type
_entity_poly.pdbx_seq_one_letter_code
_entity_poly.pdbx_strand_id
1 'polypeptide(L)' 'YIDNCILDPIYQFLKSPTENITFDCLMNECLDSFFRACRDDMESTRTLEYFTEESNANGWEYLSDGKLFN' A
#
# COMPACT_ATOMS: atom_id res chain seq x y z
N TYR A 1 -6.10 2.57 4.42
CA TYR A 1 -5.82 2.57 2.97
C TYR A 1 -6.07 1.19 2.38
N ILE A 2 -5.35 0.16 2.85
CA ILE A 2 -5.49 -1.24 2.39
C ILE A 2 -6.93 -1.78 2.49
N ASP A 3 -7.64 -1.53 3.60
CA ASP A 3 -9.05 -1.93 3.75
C ASP A 3 -10.00 -1.29 2.74
N ASN A 4 -9.66 -0.08 2.25
CA ASN A 4 -10.45 0.54 1.19
C ASN A 4 -10.12 -0.10 -0.17
N CYS A 5 -8.87 -0.51 -0.40
CA CYS A 5 -8.44 -1.16 -1.64
C CYS A 5 -9.07 -2.55 -1.82
N ILE A 6 -9.24 -3.33 -0.74
CA ILE A 6 -9.90 -4.65 -0.83
C ILE A 6 -11.40 -4.51 -1.17
N LEU A 7 -12.06 -3.44 -0.72
CA LEU A 7 -13.49 -3.22 -0.97
C LEU A 7 -13.77 -2.42 -2.25
N ASP A 8 -12.77 -1.75 -2.83
CA ASP A 8 -12.96 -0.88 -3.99
C ASP A 8 -13.63 -1.59 -5.18
N PRO A 9 -13.24 -2.82 -5.59
CA PRO A 9 -13.90 -3.51 -6.70
C PRO A 9 -15.40 -3.71 -6.47
N ILE A 10 -15.81 -4.02 -5.24
CA ILE A 10 -17.23 -4.13 -4.87
C ILE A 10 -17.92 -2.77 -4.99
N TYR A 11 -17.33 -1.70 -4.49
CA TYR A 11 -17.92 -0.36 -4.60
C TYR A 11 -18.05 0.10 -6.05
N GLN A 12 -17.07 -0.18 -6.90
CA GLN A 12 -17.14 0.15 -8.32
C GLN A 12 -18.22 -0.68 -9.03
N PHE A 13 -18.32 -1.97 -8.73
CA PHE A 13 -19.39 -2.82 -9.26
C PHE A 13 -20.78 -2.32 -8.84
N LEU A 14 -20.97 -1.95 -7.57
CA LEU A 14 -22.26 -1.44 -7.09
C LEU A 14 -22.68 -0.11 -7.74
N LYS A 15 -21.72 0.73 -8.15
CA LYS A 15 -21.99 1.97 -8.89
C LYS A 15 -22.46 1.70 -10.32
N SER A 16 -21.95 0.65 -10.97
CA SER A 16 -22.31 0.28 -12.33
C SER A 16 -22.24 -1.25 -12.52
N PRO A 17 -23.30 -1.98 -12.13
CA PRO A 17 -23.31 -3.43 -12.24
C PRO A 17 -23.25 -3.87 -13.70
N THR A 18 -22.47 -4.91 -13.97
CA THR A 18 -22.40 -5.53 -15.30
C THR A 18 -22.92 -6.96 -15.25
N GLU A 19 -23.60 -7.41 -16.31
CA GLU A 19 -24.28 -8.71 -16.34
C GLU A 19 -23.31 -9.91 -16.43
N ASN A 20 -22.04 -9.67 -16.78
CA ASN A 20 -21.04 -10.71 -17.06
C ASN A 20 -20.03 -10.93 -15.92
N ILE A 21 -20.22 -10.32 -14.75
CA ILE A 21 -19.37 -10.52 -13.57
C ILE A 21 -19.99 -11.60 -12.68
N THR A 22 -19.17 -12.58 -12.29
CA THR A 22 -19.54 -13.53 -11.24
C THR A 22 -19.03 -13.03 -9.89
N PHE A 23 -19.60 -13.57 -8.80
CA PHE A 23 -19.08 -13.30 -7.46
C PHE A 23 -17.59 -13.71 -7.32
N ASP A 24 -17.19 -14.83 -7.93
CA ASP A 24 -15.79 -15.29 -7.91
C ASP A 24 -14.85 -14.30 -8.60
N CYS A 25 -15.24 -13.76 -9.77
CA CYS A 25 -14.50 -12.70 -10.45
C CYS A 25 -14.30 -11.48 -9.52
N LEU A 26 -15.37 -11.04 -8.85
CA LEU A 26 -15.33 -9.89 -7.96
C LEU A 26 -14.42 -10.14 -6.74
N MET A 27 -14.48 -11.34 -6.15
CA MET A 27 -13.61 -11.71 -5.04
C MET A 27 -12.14 -11.79 -5.45
N ASN A 28 -11.83 -12.28 -6.65
CA ASN A 28 -10.47 -12.27 -7.18
C ASN A 28 -9.94 -10.84 -7.37
N GLU A 29 -10.74 -9.92 -7.92
CA GLU A 29 -10.36 -8.51 -8.05
C GLU A 29 -10.11 -7.83 -6.69
N CYS A 30 -10.91 -8.16 -5.67
CA CYS A 30 -10.70 -7.70 -4.30
C CYS A 30 -9.35 -8.17 -3.74
N LEU A 31 -9.03 -9.45 -3.90
CA LEU A 31 -7.77 -10.01 -3.42
C LEU A 31 -6.57 -9.46 -4.18
N ASP A 32 -6.66 -9.31 -5.51
CA ASP A 32 -5.60 -8.71 -6.33
C ASP A 32 -5.34 -7.26 -5.92
N SER A 33 -6.41 -6.48 -5.68
CA SER A 33 -6.29 -5.10 -5.22
C SER A 33 -5.68 -5.01 -3.82
N PHE A 34 -6.05 -5.93 -2.93
CA PHE A 34 -5.46 -6.05 -1.60
C PHE A 34 -3.96 -6.36 -1.66
N PHE A 35 -3.56 -7.39 -2.41
CA PHE A 35 -2.16 -7.78 -2.51
C PHE A 35 -1.30 -6.72 -3.20
N ARG A 36 -1.86 -6.00 -4.19
CA ARG A 36 -1.18 -4.84 -4.79
C ARG A 36 -0.98 -3.74 -3.75
N ALA A 37 -2.01 -3.39 -2.99
CA ALA A 37 -1.89 -2.38 -1.93
C ALA A 37 -0.86 -2.78 -0.86
N CYS A 38 -0.83 -4.04 -0.42
CA CYS A 38 0.20 -4.53 0.52
C CYS A 38 1.62 -4.46 -0.07
N ARG A 39 1.79 -4.78 -1.35
CA ARG A 39 3.08 -4.65 -2.03
C ARG A 39 3.52 -3.18 -2.06
N ASP A 40 2.64 -2.30 -2.51
CA ASP A 40 2.95 -0.88 -2.67
C ASP A 40 3.25 -0.23 -1.31
N ASP A 41 2.53 -0.61 -0.25
CA ASP A 41 2.78 -0.19 1.13
C ASP A 41 4.17 -0.63 1.60
N MET A 42 4.55 -1.91 1.38
CA MET A 42 5.90 -2.41 1.67
C MET A 42 7.00 -1.71 0.85
N GLU A 43 6.77 -1.43 -0.43
CA GLU A 43 7.77 -0.72 -1.25
C GLU A 43 7.90 0.75 -0.83
N SER A 44 6.83 1.37 -0.33
CA SER A 44 6.87 2.75 0.17
C SER A 44 7.87 2.91 1.33
N THR A 45 8.05 1.88 2.15
CA THR A 45 9.01 1.89 3.26
C THR A 45 10.47 1.79 2.81
N ARG A 46 10.74 1.67 1.50
CA ARG A 46 12.09 1.62 0.91
C ARG A 46 12.48 2.91 0.20
N THR A 47 11.64 3.94 0.30
CA THR A 47 11.90 5.24 -0.31
C THR A 47 12.83 6.09 0.55
N LEU A 48 13.52 7.05 -0.08
CA LEU A 48 14.31 8.04 0.65
C LEU A 48 13.44 8.94 1.53
N GLU A 49 12.21 9.20 1.10
CA GLU A 49 11.21 9.96 1.87
C GLU A 49 10.91 9.24 3.19
N TYR A 50 10.54 7.97 3.13
CA TYR A 50 10.31 7.15 4.33
C TYR A 50 11.55 7.11 5.23
N PHE A 51 12.75 6.89 4.66
CA PHE A 51 13.99 6.94 5.43
C PHE A 51 14.18 8.28 6.15
N THR A 52 13.90 9.39 5.47
CA THR A 52 14.07 10.75 6.02
C THR A 52 13.05 11.01 7.13
N GLU A 53 11.79 10.64 6.92
CA GLU A 53 10.71 10.79 7.91
C GLU A 53 10.99 9.96 9.16
N GLU A 54 11.33 8.68 8.99
CA GLU A 54 11.68 7.79 10.11
C GLU A 54 12.92 8.28 10.85
N SER A 55 13.96 8.71 10.13
CA SER A 55 15.17 9.27 10.75
C SER A 55 14.84 10.49 11.60
N ASN A 56 14.03 11.42 11.07
CA ASN A 56 13.61 12.60 11.80
C ASN A 56 12.74 12.26 13.02
N ALA A 57 11.79 11.33 12.88
CA ALA A 57 10.89 10.91 13.95
C ALA A 57 11.63 10.23 15.10
N ASN A 58 12.68 9.47 14.79
CA ASN A 58 13.51 8.78 15.78
C ASN A 58 14.72 9.61 16.25
N GLY A 59 14.93 10.81 15.67
CA GLY A 59 16.07 11.67 15.99
C GLY A 59 17.43 11.08 15.57
N TRP A 60 17.45 10.23 14.55
CA TRP A 60 18.67 9.60 14.04
C TRP A 60 19.57 10.61 13.34
N GLU A 61 20.84 10.61 13.75
CA GLU A 61 21.92 11.39 13.17
C GLU A 61 22.94 10.45 12.53
N TYR A 62 23.58 10.91 11.47
CA TYR A 62 24.52 10.09 10.70
C TYR A 62 25.87 10.79 10.54
N LEU A 63 26.95 10.03 10.64
CA LEU A 63 28.29 10.48 10.30
C LEU A 63 28.42 10.72 8.79
N SER A 64 29.48 11.42 8.37
CA SER A 64 29.74 11.68 6.95
C SER A 64 29.97 10.43 6.10
N ASP A 65 30.29 9.28 6.73
CA ASP A 65 30.41 7.98 6.06
C ASP A 65 29.08 7.20 6.01
N GLY A 66 27.98 7.80 6.46
CA GLY A 66 26.62 7.25 6.43
C GLY A 66 26.28 6.33 7.60
N LYS A 67 27.17 6.16 8.58
CA LYS A 67 26.87 5.35 9.77
C LYS A 67 25.99 6.11 10.76
N LEU A 68 25.01 5.42 11.32
CA LEU A 68 24.19 5.92 12.43
C LEU A 68 25.09 6.29 13.62
N PHE A 69 24.88 7.48 14.17
CA PHE A 69 25.66 8.05 15.26
C PHE A 69 24.99 7.85 16.64
N ASN A 70 23.68 7.99 16.73
CA ASN A 70 22.91 7.97 17.97
C ASN A 70 21.79 6.92 17.99
#